data_AF-A0A3E2MZS1-F1
#
_entry.id   AF-A0A3E2MZS1-F1
#
_cell.length_a   1.000
_cell.length_b   1.000
_cell.length_c   1.000
_cell.angle_alpha   90.00
_cell.angle_beta   90.00
_cell.angle_gamma   90.00
#
_symmetry.space_group_name_H-M   'P 1'
#
loop_
_entity.id
_entity.type
_entity.pdbx_description
1 polymer ?
#
loop_
_entity_poly.entity_id
_entity_poly.type
_entity_poly.pdbx_seq_one_letter_code
_entity_poly.pdbx_strand_id
1 'polypeptide(L)'
;MTGDTPANHQPDPDGPPRVLIIAAALLAVAALGTILVIAANREVPRQPIAVPSVPAPQAASPACHALLTALPQRLGDYQRAPMVQPAPQGTGAWSSAAADEPVILRCGLDRPADFVVGSPIQVVDRVQWFRVSDQTEAAGTATAGSRSTWYTVDRPVYVALTLPAGSGPTPIQELSEIIDRAIAPVPIDPAPAG
;
A
#
# COMPACT_ATOMS: atom_id res chain seq x y z
N MET A 1 -38.66 63.82 59.17
CA MET A 1 -39.24 63.33 57.90
C MET A 1 -38.19 63.48 56.82
N THR A 2 -37.38 62.44 56.61
CA THR A 2 -36.55 62.20 55.43
C THR A 2 -36.34 60.70 55.41
N GLY A 3 -36.98 60.00 54.47
CA GLY A 3 -37.03 58.55 54.40
C GLY A 3 -35.75 57.95 53.83
N ASP A 4 -35.27 56.89 54.46
CA ASP A 4 -34.28 55.97 53.88
C ASP A 4 -34.98 55.02 52.91
N THR A 5 -34.52 55.00 51.66
CA THR A 5 -34.88 53.98 50.67
C THR A 5 -33.76 52.94 50.64
N PRO A 6 -34.02 51.65 50.93
CA PRO A 6 -32.98 50.64 50.80
C PRO A 6 -32.69 50.39 49.31
N ALA A 7 -31.43 50.52 48.92
CA ALA A 7 -30.96 50.14 47.60
C ALA A 7 -31.10 48.62 47.44
N ASN A 8 -32.04 48.19 46.59
CA ASN A 8 -32.24 46.80 46.23
C ASN A 8 -31.11 46.36 45.29
N HIS A 9 -30.17 45.55 45.78
CA HIS A 9 -29.11 44.97 44.95
C HIS A 9 -29.65 43.71 44.27
N GLN A 10 -30.13 43.84 43.03
CA GLN A 10 -30.40 42.68 42.19
C GLN A 10 -29.06 42.11 41.69
N PRO A 11 -28.80 40.80 41.87
CA PRO A 11 -27.61 40.18 41.32
C PRO A 11 -27.78 40.11 39.79
N ASP A 12 -26.86 40.72 39.05
CA ASP A 12 -26.76 40.57 37.59
C ASP A 12 -26.47 39.10 37.26
N PRO A 13 -27.33 38.41 36.48
CA PRO A 13 -27.04 37.09 35.97
C PRO A 13 -26.35 37.22 34.60
N ASP A 14 -25.30 38.03 34.49
CA ASP A 14 -24.61 38.25 33.21
C ASP A 14 -23.48 37.23 32.99
N GLY A 15 -23.88 35.97 32.86
CA GLY A 15 -23.05 34.90 32.31
C GLY A 15 -23.84 34.13 31.26
N PRO A 16 -23.25 33.76 30.10
CA PRO A 16 -23.96 32.96 29.11
C PRO A 16 -24.46 31.66 29.77
N PRO A 17 -25.74 31.30 29.57
CA PRO A 17 -26.35 30.17 30.28
C PRO A 17 -25.51 28.91 30.10
N ARG A 18 -25.29 28.16 31.18
CA ARG A 18 -24.42 26.96 31.21
C ARG A 18 -24.74 25.96 30.09
N VAL A 19 -26.00 25.90 29.67
CA VAL A 19 -26.48 25.09 28.55
C VAL A 19 -25.80 25.47 27.23
N LEU A 20 -25.61 26.76 26.96
CA LEU A 20 -24.90 27.24 25.76
C LEU A 20 -23.41 26.90 25.81
N ILE A 21 -22.79 26.98 26.99
CA ILE A 21 -21.38 26.60 27.17
C ILE A 21 -21.19 25.11 26.89
N ILE A 22 -22.06 24.25 27.41
CA ILE A 22 -22.01 22.80 27.19
C ILE A 22 -22.26 22.47 25.71
N ALA A 23 -23.26 23.08 25.09
CA ALA A 23 -23.57 22.85 23.67
C ALA A 23 -22.41 23.27 22.76
N ALA A 24 -21.79 24.42 23.02
CA ALA A 24 -20.62 24.89 22.28
C ALA A 24 -19.43 23.95 22.45
N ALA A 25 -19.18 23.46 23.67
CA ALA A 25 -18.10 22.51 23.93
C ALA A 25 -18.32 21.17 23.19
N LEU A 26 -19.53 20.62 23.19
CA LEU A 26 -19.86 19.39 22.46
C LEU A 26 -19.67 19.56 20.95
N LEU A 27 -20.12 20.69 20.39
CA LEU A 27 -19.91 21.00 18.97
C LEU A 27 -18.43 21.12 18.61
N ALA A 28 -17.64 21.76 19.46
CA ALA A 28 -16.19 21.88 19.24
C ALA A 28 -15.50 20.51 19.27
N VAL A 29 -15.86 19.64 20.21
CA VAL A 29 -15.31 18.27 20.30
C VAL A 29 -15.72 17.44 19.08
N ALA A 30 -16.99 17.51 18.66
CA ALA A 30 -17.47 16.81 17.47
C ALA A 30 -16.78 17.31 16.19
N ALA A 31 -16.57 18.62 16.05
CA ALA A 31 -15.85 19.21 14.94
C ALA A 31 -14.38 18.77 14.92
N LEU A 32 -13.70 18.77 16.07
CA LEU A 32 -12.32 18.30 16.16
C LEU A 32 -12.22 16.80 15.84
N GLY A 33 -13.15 15.99 16.37
CA GLY A 33 -13.22 14.56 16.08
C GLY A 33 -13.41 14.29 14.59
N THR A 34 -14.33 15.01 13.93
CA THR A 34 -14.54 14.86 12.48
C THR A 34 -13.32 15.32 11.67
N ILE A 35 -12.67 16.42 12.05
CA ILE A 35 -11.43 16.89 11.40
C ILE A 35 -10.32 15.84 11.55
N LEU A 36 -10.15 15.25 12.72
CA LEU A 36 -9.13 14.21 12.96
C LEU A 36 -9.41 12.94 12.14
N VAL A 37 -10.66 12.49 12.06
CA VAL A 37 -11.05 11.36 11.21
C VAL A 37 -10.77 11.67 9.73
N ILE A 38 -11.12 12.87 9.27
CA ILE A 38 -10.84 13.29 7.90
C ILE A 38 -9.33 13.37 7.65
N ALA A 39 -8.56 13.93 8.58
CA ALA A 39 -7.11 14.06 8.45
C ALA A 39 -6.40 12.70 8.43
N ALA A 40 -6.83 11.76 9.28
CA ALA A 40 -6.31 10.39 9.29
C ALA A 40 -6.59 9.63 7.98
N ASN A 41 -7.70 9.96 7.32
CA ASN A 41 -8.11 9.35 6.05
C ASN A 41 -7.70 10.14 4.80
N ARG A 42 -7.05 11.30 4.93
CA ARG A 42 -6.59 12.07 3.78
C ARG A 42 -5.30 11.45 3.23
N GLU A 43 -5.41 10.87 2.04
CA GLU A 43 -4.26 10.44 1.25
C GLU A 43 -3.52 11.69 0.72
N VAL A 44 -2.26 11.89 1.13
CA VAL A 44 -1.40 12.94 0.55
C VAL A 44 -1.14 12.56 -0.91
N PRO A 45 -1.42 13.43 -1.90
CA PRO A 45 -1.18 13.12 -3.30
C PRO A 45 0.29 12.73 -3.54
N ARG A 46 0.54 11.45 -3.84
CA ARG A 46 1.87 10.94 -4.21
C ARG A 46 2.18 11.37 -5.64
N GLN A 47 3.45 11.68 -5.92
CA GLN A 47 3.89 11.91 -7.29
C GLN A 47 3.64 10.64 -8.14
N PRO A 48 3.13 10.78 -9.37
CA PRO A 48 2.91 9.64 -10.26
C PRO A 48 4.22 8.90 -10.56
N ILE A 49 4.19 7.57 -10.46
CA ILE A 49 5.34 6.71 -10.74
C ILE A 49 5.34 6.33 -12.22
N ALA A 50 6.47 6.50 -12.90
CA ALA A 50 6.69 5.95 -14.23
C ALA A 50 7.05 4.46 -14.10
N VAL A 51 6.20 3.59 -14.65
CA VAL A 51 6.42 2.14 -14.64
C VAL A 51 6.68 1.67 -16.07
N PRO A 52 7.87 1.09 -16.36
CA PRO A 52 8.13 0.57 -17.69
C PRO A 52 7.20 -0.59 -18.01
N SER A 53 6.74 -0.65 -19.25
CA SER A 53 5.93 -1.74 -19.77
C SER A 53 6.79 -3.00 -19.96
N VAL A 54 6.22 -4.12 -19.55
CA VAL A 54 6.77 -5.47 -19.74
C VAL A 54 5.63 -6.31 -20.33
N PRO A 55 5.88 -7.23 -21.27
CA PRO A 55 4.85 -8.12 -21.80
C PRO A 55 4.10 -8.84 -20.66
N ALA A 56 2.79 -8.64 -20.62
CA ALA A 56 1.90 -9.20 -19.63
C ALA A 56 0.62 -9.71 -20.31
N PRO A 57 0.71 -10.79 -21.12
CA PRO A 57 -0.40 -11.26 -21.94
C PRO A 57 -1.64 -11.66 -21.13
N GLN A 58 -1.48 -11.97 -19.85
CA GLN A 58 -2.55 -12.38 -18.95
C GLN A 58 -2.98 -11.26 -17.98
N ALA A 59 -2.53 -10.01 -18.18
CA ALA A 59 -2.83 -8.89 -17.29
C ALA A 59 -4.34 -8.59 -17.13
N ALA A 60 -5.14 -8.92 -18.15
CA ALA A 60 -6.60 -8.76 -18.15
C ALA A 60 -7.36 -10.00 -17.64
N SER A 61 -6.65 -11.01 -17.13
CA SER A 61 -7.28 -12.24 -16.62
C SER A 61 -8.13 -11.99 -15.36
N PRO A 62 -9.13 -12.85 -15.07
CA PRO A 62 -9.90 -12.77 -13.83
C PRO A 62 -9.04 -12.83 -12.56
N ALA A 63 -7.95 -13.60 -12.58
CA ALA A 63 -7.02 -13.71 -11.46
C ALA A 63 -6.31 -12.38 -11.18
N CYS A 64 -5.81 -11.70 -12.22
CA CYS A 64 -5.20 -10.38 -12.06
C CYS A 64 -6.22 -9.32 -11.66
N HIS A 65 -7.45 -9.38 -12.16
CA HIS A 65 -8.51 -8.46 -11.75
C HIS A 65 -8.86 -8.63 -10.25
N ALA A 66 -8.98 -9.87 -9.77
CA ALA A 66 -9.22 -10.16 -8.37
C ALA A 66 -8.09 -9.63 -7.47
N LEU A 67 -6.83 -9.87 -7.85
CA LEU A 67 -5.66 -9.37 -7.12
C LEU A 67 -5.61 -7.84 -7.08
N LEU A 68 -5.77 -7.17 -8.23
CA LEU A 68 -5.73 -5.71 -8.32
C LEU A 68 -6.86 -5.03 -7.53
N THR A 69 -7.99 -5.70 -7.35
CA THR A 69 -9.11 -5.21 -6.54
C THR A 69 -8.85 -5.37 -5.04
N ALA A 70 -8.15 -6.43 -4.63
CA ALA A 70 -7.81 -6.73 -3.22
C ALA A 70 -6.55 -5.99 -2.72
N LEU A 71 -5.89 -5.27 -3.62
CA LEU A 71 -4.60 -4.64 -3.44
C LEU A 71 -4.69 -3.44 -2.46
N PRO A 72 -3.85 -3.35 -1.42
CA PRO A 72 -4.07 -2.46 -0.29
C PRO A 72 -3.59 -1.03 -0.56
N GLN A 73 -4.15 -0.06 0.15
CA GLN A 73 -3.68 1.33 0.08
C GLN A 73 -2.30 1.52 0.73
N ARG A 74 -1.99 0.72 1.75
CA ARG A 74 -0.68 0.71 2.42
C ARG A 74 -0.03 -0.66 2.30
N LEU A 75 1.28 -0.65 2.25
CA LEU A 75 2.12 -1.83 2.20
C LEU A 75 3.35 -1.59 3.09
N GLY A 76 3.25 -1.94 4.37
CA GLY A 76 4.15 -1.41 5.40
C GLY A 76 4.24 0.12 5.37
N ASP A 77 5.45 0.67 5.22
CA ASP A 77 5.72 2.11 5.13
C ASP A 77 5.43 2.70 3.73
N TYR A 78 5.07 1.86 2.77
CA TYR A 78 4.72 2.29 1.42
C TYR A 78 3.23 2.61 1.32
N GLN A 79 2.90 3.66 0.56
CA GLN A 79 1.52 4.06 0.25
C GLN A 79 1.34 3.93 -1.25
N ARG A 80 0.17 3.45 -1.66
CA ARG A 80 -0.24 3.36 -3.05
C ARG A 80 -0.07 4.71 -3.73
N ALA A 81 0.49 4.68 -4.92
CA ALA A 81 0.75 5.87 -5.70
C ALA A 81 0.15 5.71 -7.10
N PRO A 82 -0.35 6.81 -7.70
CA PRO A 82 -0.79 6.77 -9.08
C PRO A 82 0.39 6.48 -10.02
N MET A 83 0.09 5.98 -11.21
CA MET A 83 1.09 5.77 -12.26
C MET A 83 0.93 6.82 -13.36
N VAL A 84 2.02 7.11 -14.06
CA VAL A 84 1.99 7.94 -15.27
C VAL A 84 1.16 7.23 -16.34
N GLN A 85 0.30 7.98 -17.03
CA GLN A 85 -0.55 7.44 -18.09
C GLN A 85 0.18 7.38 -19.44
N PRO A 86 -0.04 6.32 -20.24
CA PRO A 86 -0.90 5.17 -19.98
C PRO A 86 -0.26 4.16 -19.02
N ALA A 87 -0.93 3.86 -17.90
CA ALA A 87 -0.45 2.87 -16.94
C ALA A 87 -0.51 1.45 -17.54
N PRO A 88 0.53 0.61 -17.34
CA PRO A 88 0.47 -0.79 -17.73
C PRO A 88 -0.66 -1.53 -17.00
N GLN A 89 -1.40 -2.36 -17.73
CA GLN A 89 -2.42 -3.22 -17.12
C GLN A 89 -1.78 -4.20 -16.12
N GLY A 90 -2.58 -4.73 -15.18
CA GLY A 90 -2.05 -5.72 -14.23
C GLY A 90 -1.08 -5.15 -13.19
N THR A 91 -0.95 -3.81 -13.06
CA THR A 91 0.12 -3.19 -12.27
C THR A 91 -0.39 -2.43 -11.05
N GLY A 92 0.30 -2.59 -9.92
CA GLY A 92 0.16 -1.77 -8.72
C GLY A 92 1.51 -1.16 -8.33
N ALA A 93 1.50 0.06 -7.79
CA ALA A 93 2.71 0.74 -7.36
C ALA A 93 2.52 1.43 -6.02
N TRP A 94 3.56 1.40 -5.19
CA TRP A 94 3.63 2.10 -3.93
C TRP A 94 4.97 2.81 -3.83
N SER A 95 4.95 4.08 -3.42
CA SER A 95 6.17 4.81 -3.08
C SER A 95 6.32 4.90 -1.57
N SER A 96 7.46 5.38 -1.07
CA SER A 96 7.66 5.82 0.31
C SER A 96 8.42 7.14 0.28
N ALA A 97 8.30 7.98 1.32
CA ALA A 97 9.12 9.18 1.44
C ALA A 97 10.56 8.86 1.90
N ALA A 98 10.75 7.70 2.54
CA ALA A 98 12.04 7.24 3.04
C ALA A 98 12.81 6.36 2.04
N ALA A 99 12.15 5.91 0.96
CA ALA A 99 12.77 5.09 -0.08
C ALA A 99 12.75 5.84 -1.41
N ASP A 100 13.91 5.90 -2.07
CA ASP A 100 14.06 6.59 -3.36
C ASP A 100 13.39 5.83 -4.51
N GLU A 101 13.19 4.53 -4.34
CA GLU A 101 12.59 3.65 -5.35
C GLU A 101 11.24 3.07 -4.89
N PRO A 102 10.29 2.88 -5.81
CA PRO A 102 8.97 2.34 -5.49
C PRO A 102 8.95 0.81 -5.41
N VAL A 103 8.00 0.28 -4.65
CA VAL A 103 7.56 -1.11 -4.76
C VAL A 103 6.60 -1.23 -5.94
N ILE A 104 6.83 -2.20 -6.83
CA ILE A 104 6.00 -2.42 -8.02
C ILE A 104 5.55 -3.86 -8.07
N LEU A 105 4.24 -4.08 -8.22
CA LEU A 105 3.63 -5.37 -8.50
C LEU A 105 3.13 -5.39 -9.94
N ARG A 106 3.41 -6.47 -10.67
CA ARG A 106 2.92 -6.75 -12.02
C ARG A 106 2.28 -8.13 -12.05
N CYS A 107 1.09 -8.26 -12.62
CA CYS A 107 0.36 -9.51 -12.74
C CYS A 107 0.16 -9.90 -14.20
N GLY A 108 0.21 -11.20 -14.47
CA GLY A 108 -0.11 -11.76 -15.78
C GLY A 108 1.06 -11.76 -16.76
N LEU A 109 2.27 -11.85 -16.21
CA LEU A 109 3.52 -11.96 -16.97
C LEU A 109 3.70 -13.36 -17.55
N ASP A 110 4.63 -13.49 -18.49
CA ASP A 110 5.14 -14.78 -18.92
C ASP A 110 6.02 -15.43 -17.84
N ARG A 111 6.23 -16.75 -17.94
CA ARG A 111 7.15 -17.49 -17.07
C ARG A 111 8.55 -16.87 -17.15
N PRO A 112 9.20 -16.53 -16.03
CA PRO A 112 10.58 -16.03 -16.05
C PRO A 112 11.52 -17.11 -16.61
N ALA A 113 12.41 -16.71 -17.53
CA ALA A 113 13.27 -17.64 -18.27
C ALA A 113 14.17 -18.50 -17.36
N ASP A 114 14.60 -17.93 -16.22
CA ASP A 114 15.48 -18.58 -15.26
C ASP A 114 14.74 -19.51 -14.27
N PHE A 115 13.40 -19.60 -14.37
CA PHE A 115 12.63 -20.54 -13.56
C PHE A 115 12.62 -21.92 -14.22
N VAL A 116 13.64 -22.70 -13.86
CA VAL A 116 13.91 -24.04 -14.36
C VAL A 116 13.81 -25.08 -13.23
N VAL A 117 13.82 -26.36 -13.58
CA VAL A 117 13.85 -27.45 -12.61
C VAL A 117 15.08 -27.28 -11.71
N GLY A 118 14.84 -27.26 -10.39
CA GLY A 118 15.88 -27.05 -9.39
C GLY A 118 16.09 -25.59 -8.98
N SER A 119 15.40 -24.62 -9.59
CA SER A 119 15.44 -23.22 -9.16
C SER A 119 15.01 -23.07 -7.68
N PRO A 120 15.72 -22.25 -6.88
CA PRO A 120 15.39 -22.06 -5.48
C PRO A 120 14.06 -21.31 -5.33
N ILE A 121 13.21 -21.81 -4.44
CA ILE A 121 11.89 -21.25 -4.13
C ILE A 121 11.85 -20.87 -2.65
N GLN A 122 11.27 -19.71 -2.34
CA GLN A 122 10.98 -19.26 -0.98
C GLN A 122 9.47 -19.25 -0.75
N VAL A 123 9.03 -19.79 0.37
CA VAL A 123 7.62 -19.76 0.76
C VAL A 123 7.39 -18.63 1.74
N VAL A 124 6.46 -17.74 1.42
CA VAL A 124 6.00 -16.64 2.29
C VAL A 124 4.49 -16.69 2.31
N ASP A 125 3.89 -16.83 3.50
CA ASP A 125 2.43 -16.90 3.70
C ASP A 125 1.69 -17.77 2.66
N ARG A 126 2.18 -19.00 2.45
CA ARG A 126 1.60 -20.02 1.53
C ARG A 126 1.70 -19.67 0.03
N VAL A 127 2.49 -18.66 -0.33
CA VAL A 127 2.85 -18.31 -1.70
C VAL A 127 4.29 -18.74 -1.97
N GLN A 128 4.53 -19.39 -3.11
CA GLN A 128 5.87 -19.79 -3.55
C GLN A 128 6.46 -18.73 -4.46
N TRP A 129 7.59 -18.16 -4.03
CA TRP A 129 8.31 -17.09 -4.69
C TRP A 129 9.64 -17.57 -5.26
N PHE A 130 9.88 -17.27 -6.53
CA PHE A 130 11.17 -17.43 -7.21
C PHE A 130 11.83 -16.04 -7.36
N ARG A 131 13.07 -15.87 -6.87
CA ARG A 131 13.83 -14.64 -7.10
C ARG A 131 14.51 -14.71 -8.46
N VAL A 132 14.30 -13.70 -9.31
CA VAL A 132 15.10 -13.53 -10.53
C VAL A 132 16.50 -13.09 -10.11
N SER A 133 17.51 -13.74 -10.68
CA SER A 133 18.90 -13.31 -10.49
C SER A 133 19.15 -12.08 -11.33
N ASP A 134 19.57 -10.99 -10.71
CA ASP A 134 20.07 -9.83 -11.40
C ASP A 134 21.52 -10.09 -11.86
N GLN A 135 21.74 -10.07 -13.17
CA GLN A 135 23.09 -10.22 -13.75
C GLN A 135 24.06 -9.13 -13.27
N THR A 136 23.54 -8.02 -12.74
CA THR A 136 24.32 -6.90 -12.16
C THR A 136 24.89 -7.21 -10.77
N GLU A 137 24.24 -8.05 -9.95
CA GLU A 137 24.80 -8.52 -8.67
C GLU A 137 26.03 -9.42 -8.89
N ALA A 138 26.06 -10.19 -9.99
CA ALA A 138 27.19 -11.05 -10.36
C ALA A 138 28.47 -10.28 -10.76
N ALA A 139 28.34 -9.00 -11.15
CA ALA A 139 29.47 -8.16 -11.55
C ALA A 139 30.13 -7.39 -10.39
N GLY A 140 29.68 -7.59 -9.14
CA GLY A 140 30.27 -6.96 -7.95
C GLY A 140 30.09 -5.44 -7.85
N THR A 141 29.35 -4.84 -8.78
CA THR A 141 29.02 -3.41 -8.78
C THR A 141 27.61 -3.22 -8.21
N ALA A 142 27.43 -3.55 -6.93
CA ALA A 142 26.22 -3.17 -6.20
C ALA A 142 26.22 -1.66 -5.98
N THR A 143 25.65 -0.92 -6.92
CA THR A 143 25.37 0.52 -6.76
C THR A 143 24.19 0.71 -5.79
N ALA A 144 24.15 1.84 -5.09
CA ALA A 144 22.94 2.28 -4.41
C ALA A 144 21.76 2.22 -5.40
N GLY A 145 20.76 1.37 -5.12
CA GLY A 145 19.70 1.01 -6.09
C GLY A 145 19.57 -0.48 -6.43
N SER A 146 20.20 -1.40 -5.67
CA SER A 146 19.91 -2.84 -5.82
C SER A 146 18.42 -3.10 -5.55
N ARG A 147 17.77 -3.81 -6.47
CA ARG A 147 16.35 -4.21 -6.42
C ARG A 147 16.28 -5.71 -6.54
N SER A 148 15.37 -6.33 -5.79
CA SER A 148 15.04 -7.74 -5.97
C SER A 148 13.70 -7.88 -6.66
N THR A 149 13.59 -8.77 -7.64
CA THR A 149 12.31 -9.10 -8.28
C THR A 149 11.96 -10.56 -8.00
N TRP A 150 10.76 -10.76 -7.46
CA TRP A 150 10.23 -12.05 -7.02
C TRP A 150 9.01 -12.40 -7.83
N TYR A 151 8.93 -13.64 -8.33
CA TYR A 151 7.79 -14.14 -9.09
C TYR A 151 7.03 -15.18 -8.28
N THR A 152 5.70 -15.07 -8.21
CA THR A 152 4.87 -16.19 -7.77
C THR A 152 4.92 -17.30 -8.80
N VAL A 153 5.20 -18.53 -8.39
CA VAL A 153 5.33 -19.68 -9.30
C VAL A 153 4.25 -20.75 -9.11
N ASP A 154 3.44 -20.61 -8.07
CA ASP A 154 2.35 -21.52 -7.71
C ASP A 154 0.97 -20.88 -7.88
N ARG A 155 0.85 -19.94 -8.82
CA ARG A 155 -0.41 -19.27 -9.19
C ARG A 155 -0.67 -19.46 -10.69
N PRO A 156 -1.95 -19.49 -11.14
CA PRO A 156 -2.31 -19.70 -12.55
C PRO A 156 -1.83 -18.59 -13.49
N VAL A 157 -1.38 -17.46 -12.93
CA VAL A 157 -0.75 -16.35 -13.62
C VAL A 157 0.52 -15.97 -12.87
N TYR A 158 1.57 -15.57 -13.58
CA TYR A 158 2.80 -15.12 -12.93
C TYR A 158 2.65 -13.68 -12.45
N VAL A 159 2.91 -13.46 -11.16
CA VAL A 159 2.91 -12.15 -10.51
C VAL A 159 4.33 -11.82 -10.10
N ALA A 160 4.87 -10.71 -10.58
CA ALA A 160 6.17 -10.19 -10.16
C ALA A 160 6.03 -9.07 -9.13
N LEU A 161 6.84 -9.13 -8.09
CA LEU A 161 7.02 -8.10 -7.07
C LEU A 161 8.46 -7.60 -7.11
N THR A 162 8.66 -6.34 -7.48
CA THR A 162 9.96 -5.67 -7.41
C THR A 162 10.05 -4.87 -6.12
N LEU A 163 11.05 -5.18 -5.30
CA LEU A 163 11.34 -4.56 -4.01
C LEU A 163 12.66 -3.80 -4.07
N PRO A 164 12.68 -2.50 -3.76
CA PRO A 164 13.89 -1.76 -3.45
C PRO A 164 14.72 -2.39 -2.32
N ALA A 165 16.04 -2.18 -2.34
CA ALA A 165 16.88 -2.46 -1.18
C ALA A 165 16.32 -1.75 0.07
N GLY A 166 16.37 -2.43 1.21
CA GLY A 166 15.89 -1.88 2.48
C GLY A 166 14.37 -1.87 2.66
N SER A 167 13.58 -2.43 1.73
CA SER A 167 12.12 -2.54 1.88
C SER A 167 11.66 -3.35 3.11
N GLY A 168 12.56 -4.15 3.70
CA GLY A 168 12.23 -5.13 4.72
C GLY A 168 11.33 -6.26 4.17
N PRO A 169 10.89 -7.18 5.03
CA PRO A 169 10.08 -8.32 4.61
C PRO A 169 8.58 -7.99 4.58
N THR A 170 8.13 -6.88 5.17
CA THR A 170 6.70 -6.56 5.30
C THR A 170 5.96 -6.52 3.97
N PRO A 171 6.47 -5.86 2.89
CA PRO A 171 5.76 -5.81 1.63
C PRO A 171 5.47 -7.16 0.99
N ILE A 172 6.43 -8.10 1.03
CA ILE A 172 6.23 -9.43 0.45
C ILE A 172 5.30 -10.29 1.32
N GLN A 173 5.33 -10.16 2.65
CA GLN A 173 4.41 -10.86 3.55
C GLN A 173 2.95 -10.43 3.32
N GLU A 174 2.68 -9.12 3.41
CA GLU A 174 1.32 -8.59 3.23
C GLU A 174 0.75 -8.93 1.85
N LEU A 175 1.55 -8.79 0.78
CA LEU A 175 1.12 -9.19 -0.56
C LEU A 175 0.92 -10.69 -0.70
N SER A 176 1.71 -11.51 0.00
CA SER A 176 1.53 -12.96 -0.04
C SER A 176 0.18 -13.38 0.55
N GLU A 177 -0.22 -12.79 1.69
CA GLU A 177 -1.55 -13.03 2.25
C GLU A 177 -2.68 -12.63 1.30
N ILE A 178 -2.53 -11.49 0.62
CA ILE A 178 -3.52 -11.02 -0.35
C ILE A 178 -3.59 -11.96 -1.55
N ILE A 179 -2.45 -12.41 -2.06
CA ILE A 179 -2.38 -13.34 -3.20
C ILE A 179 -2.98 -14.70 -2.83
N ASP A 180 -2.70 -15.24 -1.63
CA ASP A 180 -3.30 -16.49 -1.14
C ASP A 180 -4.83 -16.42 -1.07
N ARG A 181 -5.39 -15.28 -0.64
CA ARG A 181 -6.84 -15.07 -0.61
C ARG A 181 -7.45 -14.82 -1.99
N ALA A 182 -6.74 -14.11 -2.87
CA ALA A 182 -7.29 -13.65 -4.15
C ALA A 182 -7.14 -14.65 -5.30
N ILE A 183 -6.10 -15.50 -5.26
CA ILE A 183 -5.75 -16.40 -6.35
C ILE A 183 -5.43 -17.79 -5.80
N ALA A 184 -6.21 -18.79 -6.25
CA ALA A 184 -5.99 -20.17 -5.85
C ALA A 184 -4.62 -20.70 -6.30
N PRO A 185 -3.98 -21.57 -5.48
CA PRO A 185 -2.70 -22.18 -5.85
C PRO A 185 -2.86 -23.23 -6.95
N VAL A 186 -1.82 -23.39 -7.76
CA VAL A 186 -1.68 -24.45 -8.78
C VAL A 186 -0.31 -25.12 -8.66
N PRO A 187 -0.12 -26.34 -9.19
CA PRO A 187 1.20 -26.94 -9.30
C PRO A 187 2.18 -26.02 -10.06
N ILE A 188 3.43 -25.96 -9.61
CA ILE A 188 4.47 -25.17 -10.26
C ILE A 188 4.84 -25.76 -11.64
N ASP A 189 5.22 -24.91 -12.60
CA ASP A 189 5.59 -25.29 -13.98
C ASP A 189 6.96 -24.73 -14.40
N PRO A 190 8.07 -25.22 -13.80
CA PRO A 190 9.41 -24.82 -14.21
C PRO A 190 9.77 -25.35 -15.60
N ALA A 191 10.58 -24.62 -16.35
CA ALA A 191 11.19 -25.14 -17.58
C ALA A 191 12.19 -26.28 -17.25
N PRO A 192 12.50 -27.20 -18.20
CA PRO A 192 13.55 -28.19 -18.00
C PRO A 192 14.88 -27.55 -17.59
N ALA A 193 15.68 -28.25 -16.78
CA ALA A 193 17.07 -27.85 -16.56
C ALA A 193 17.84 -27.95 -17.88
N GLY A 194 18.66 -26.93 -18.17
CA GLY A 194 19.53 -26.87 -19.35
C GLY A 194 20.71 -27.84 -19.28
#